data_AF-A0A194QDX4-F1
#
_entry.id   AF-A0A194QDX4-F1
#
_cell.length_a   1.000
_cell.length_b   1.000
_cell.length_c   1.000
_cell.angle_alpha   90.00
_cell.angle_beta   90.00
_cell.angle_gamma   90.00
#
_symmetry.space_group_name_H-M   'P 1'
#
loop_
_entity.id
_entity.type
_entity.pdbx_description
1 polymer ?
#
loop_
_entity_poly.entity_id
_entity_poly.type
_entity_poly.pdbx_seq_one_letter_code
_entity_poly.pdbx_strand_id
1 'polypeptide(L)'
;MTAENEREIYHKLEAMKEIRNKTITLERLKRSILNEVRSGDQEGRCLAQYKREMELLQQEKMSHVEELRQIHADINAMETVIKQTEESMGRKLTNASRLHEDYRPLKAEVDMLRRQCLGLDRLPDLHEEEGSPITPDRFPASVRGSGVGGGAGGVGGAGLPTGVGGAGGAAFLPPAPRKPPPPPAFRSALQQDFITVSLRARFNIFARIVPTRSVKYHDHTEDTRQVEAIPSTV
;
A
#
# COMPACT_ATOMS: atom_id res chain seq x y z
N MET A 1 -54.51 -79.02 -33.45
CA MET A 1 -53.73 -78.26 -32.45
C MET A 1 -54.35 -78.54 -31.09
N THR A 2 -53.55 -78.76 -30.05
CA THR A 2 -54.04 -79.04 -28.68
C THR A 2 -54.15 -77.73 -27.90
N ALA A 3 -55.12 -77.62 -26.99
CA ALA A 3 -55.35 -76.42 -26.17
C ALA A 3 -54.15 -76.02 -25.30
N GLU A 4 -53.25 -76.96 -25.00
CA GLU A 4 -52.00 -76.72 -24.28
C GLU A 4 -50.99 -75.96 -25.14
N ASN A 5 -50.86 -76.31 -26.43
CA ASN A 5 -49.99 -75.59 -27.37
C ASN A 5 -50.45 -74.14 -27.54
N GLU A 6 -51.76 -73.90 -27.54
CA GLU A 6 -52.33 -72.54 -27.63
C GLU A 6 -51.98 -71.70 -26.39
N ARG A 7 -52.13 -72.26 -25.18
CA ARG A 7 -51.72 -71.57 -23.93
C ARG A 7 -50.24 -71.24 -23.91
N GLU A 8 -49.39 -72.16 -24.36
CA GLU A 8 -47.95 -71.94 -24.43
C GLU A 8 -47.60 -70.81 -25.42
N ILE A 9 -48.28 -70.77 -26.57
CA ILE A 9 -48.14 -69.69 -27.55
C ILE A 9 -48.54 -68.34 -26.92
N TYR A 10 -49.66 -68.26 -26.20
CA TYR A 10 -50.08 -67.02 -25.52
C TYR A 10 -49.06 -66.58 -24.46
N HIS A 11 -48.53 -67.50 -23.66
CA HIS A 11 -47.48 -67.17 -22.68
C HIS A 11 -46.21 -66.62 -23.34
N LYS A 12 -45.75 -67.23 -24.45
CA LYS A 12 -44.59 -66.73 -25.21
C LYS A 12 -44.83 -65.34 -25.78
N LEU A 13 -46.03 -65.06 -26.27
CA LEU A 13 -46.39 -63.74 -26.81
C LEU A 13 -46.41 -62.65 -25.73
N GLU A 14 -46.96 -62.94 -24.54
CA GLU A 14 -46.94 -61.96 -23.44
C GLU A 14 -45.50 -61.71 -22.95
N ALA A 15 -44.68 -62.76 -22.85
CA ALA A 15 -43.26 -62.61 -22.52
C ALA A 15 -42.51 -61.75 -23.56
N MET A 16 -42.77 -61.94 -24.87
CA MET A 16 -42.18 -61.11 -25.92
C MET A 16 -42.58 -59.64 -25.80
N LYS A 17 -43.84 -59.36 -25.48
CA LYS A 17 -44.36 -58.00 -25.27
C LYS A 17 -43.69 -57.35 -24.05
N GLU A 18 -43.57 -58.09 -22.95
CA GLU A 18 -42.89 -57.61 -21.75
C GLU A 18 -41.40 -57.34 -22.00
N ILE A 19 -40.70 -58.24 -22.70
CA ILE A 19 -39.31 -58.07 -23.11
C ILE A 19 -39.14 -56.81 -23.95
N ARG A 20 -40.01 -56.57 -24.93
CA ARG A 20 -39.97 -55.35 -25.75
C ARG A 20 -40.08 -54.09 -24.89
N ASN A 21 -41.07 -54.04 -23.99
CA ASN A 21 -41.29 -52.88 -23.12
C ASN A 21 -40.11 -52.63 -22.17
N LYS A 22 -39.57 -53.70 -21.58
CA LYS A 22 -38.37 -53.63 -20.73
C LYS A 22 -37.15 -53.16 -21.52
N THR A 23 -36.97 -53.63 -22.75
CA THR A 23 -35.85 -53.25 -23.64
C THR A 23 -35.90 -51.75 -23.98
N ILE A 24 -37.08 -51.20 -24.27
CA ILE A 24 -37.24 -49.76 -24.52
C ILE A 24 -36.84 -48.95 -23.28
N THR A 25 -37.29 -49.39 -22.11
CA THR A 25 -36.96 -48.72 -20.83
C THR A 25 -35.47 -48.80 -20.52
N LEU A 26 -34.85 -49.96 -20.78
CA LEU A 26 -33.42 -50.20 -20.63
C LEU A 26 -32.60 -49.24 -21.49
N GLU A 27 -32.93 -49.10 -22.78
CA GLU A 27 -32.22 -48.19 -23.70
C GLU A 27 -32.42 -46.71 -23.36
N ARG A 28 -33.56 -46.36 -22.74
CA ARG A 28 -33.76 -45.01 -22.19
C ARG A 28 -32.84 -44.77 -20.99
N LEU A 29 -32.81 -45.69 -20.03
CA LEU A 29 -31.96 -45.58 -18.84
C LEU A 29 -30.47 -45.54 -19.20
N LYS A 30 -30.05 -46.42 -20.12
CA LYS A 30 -28.67 -46.45 -20.62
C LYS A 30 -28.24 -45.11 -21.21
N ARG A 31 -29.06 -44.47 -22.04
CA ARG A 31 -28.78 -43.13 -22.58
C ARG A 31 -28.69 -42.08 -21.47
N SER A 32 -29.60 -42.13 -20.50
CA SER A 32 -29.58 -41.20 -19.36
C SER A 32 -28.28 -41.32 -18.56
N ILE A 33 -27.84 -42.55 -18.27
CA ILE A 33 -26.58 -42.82 -17.54
C ILE A 33 -25.39 -42.26 -18.32
N LEU A 34 -25.32 -42.52 -19.63
CA LEU A 34 -24.22 -42.03 -20.46
C LEU A 34 -24.15 -40.49 -20.49
N ASN A 35 -25.30 -39.82 -20.51
CA ASN A 35 -25.35 -38.35 -20.47
C ASN A 35 -24.91 -37.82 -19.11
N GLU A 36 -25.37 -38.42 -18.02
CA GLU A 36 -25.01 -38.00 -16.66
C GLU A 36 -23.51 -38.15 -16.39
N VAL A 37 -22.92 -39.29 -16.82
CA VAL A 37 -21.47 -39.51 -16.71
C VAL A 37 -20.69 -38.45 -17.49
N ARG A 38 -21.10 -38.13 -18.72
CA ARG A 38 -20.45 -37.08 -19.52
C ARG A 38 -20.60 -35.69 -18.91
N SER A 39 -21.76 -35.40 -18.31
CA SER A 39 -22.01 -34.15 -17.60
C SER A 39 -21.09 -34.03 -16.39
N GLY A 40 -21.01 -35.07 -15.56
CA GLY A 40 -20.13 -35.13 -14.41
C GLY A 40 -18.65 -34.98 -14.77
N ASP A 41 -18.19 -35.60 -15.86
CA ASP A 41 -16.81 -35.43 -16.36
C ASP A 41 -16.52 -33.99 -16.76
N GLN A 42 -17.48 -33.30 -17.39
CA GLN A 42 -17.35 -31.91 -17.77
C GLN A 42 -17.33 -30.99 -16.54
N GLU A 43 -18.22 -31.22 -15.58
CA GLU A 43 -18.24 -30.48 -14.32
C GLU A 43 -16.94 -30.68 -13.54
N GLY A 44 -16.38 -31.89 -13.54
CA GLY A 44 -15.08 -32.18 -12.93
C GLY A 44 -13.95 -31.35 -13.54
N ARG A 45 -13.95 -31.18 -14.88
CA ARG A 45 -12.99 -30.29 -15.57
C ARG A 45 -13.17 -28.83 -15.17
N CYS A 46 -14.41 -28.34 -15.13
CA CYS A 46 -14.70 -26.97 -14.71
C CYS A 46 -14.27 -26.71 -13.26
N LEU A 47 -14.57 -27.64 -12.34
CA LEU A 47 -14.18 -27.55 -10.94
C LEU A 47 -12.66 -27.49 -10.77
N ALA A 48 -11.91 -28.29 -11.53
CA ALA A 48 -10.45 -28.25 -11.52
C ALA A 48 -9.92 -26.88 -12.01
N GLN A 49 -10.55 -26.30 -13.03
CA GLN A 49 -10.18 -24.96 -13.53
C GLN A 49 -10.44 -23.88 -12.46
N TYR A 50 -11.59 -23.90 -11.77
CA TYR A 50 -11.89 -22.92 -10.73
C TYR A 50 -10.94 -23.01 -9.53
N LYS A 51 -10.54 -24.22 -9.15
CA LYS A 51 -9.54 -24.41 -8.09
C LYS A 51 -8.18 -23.82 -8.49
N ARG A 52 -7.73 -24.06 -9.71
CA ARG A 52 -6.49 -23.48 -10.24
C ARG A 52 -6.58 -21.95 -10.29
N GLU A 53 -7.69 -21.39 -10.76
CA GLU A 53 -7.88 -19.94 -10.82
C GLU A 53 -7.83 -19.32 -9.42
N MET A 54 -8.45 -19.98 -8.43
CA MET A 54 -8.38 -19.56 -7.03
C MET A 54 -6.95 -19.52 -6.50
N GLU A 55 -6.12 -20.51 -6.82
CA GLU A 55 -4.70 -20.55 -6.44
C GLU A 55 -3.91 -19.39 -7.06
N LEU A 56 -4.16 -19.08 -8.34
CA LEU A 56 -3.54 -17.95 -9.03
C LEU A 56 -3.93 -16.61 -8.39
N LEU A 57 -5.21 -16.40 -8.08
CA LEU A 57 -5.68 -15.19 -7.40
C LEU A 57 -5.06 -15.03 -6.01
N GLN A 58 -4.87 -16.14 -5.27
CA GLN A 58 -4.17 -16.10 -3.99
C GLN A 58 -2.69 -15.75 -4.16
N GLN A 59 -2.03 -16.26 -5.19
CA GLN A 59 -0.64 -15.91 -5.52
C GLN A 59 -0.51 -14.43 -5.87
N GLU A 60 -1.39 -13.90 -6.73
CA GLU A 60 -1.42 -12.47 -7.08
C GLU A 60 -1.63 -11.59 -5.84
N LYS A 61 -2.57 -11.97 -4.96
CA LYS A 61 -2.79 -11.29 -3.68
C LYS A 61 -1.51 -11.24 -2.84
N MET A 62 -0.77 -12.35 -2.74
CA MET A 62 0.49 -12.39 -2.01
C MET A 62 1.58 -11.54 -2.66
N SER A 63 1.63 -11.49 -3.99
CA SER A 63 2.54 -10.60 -4.73
C SER A 63 2.29 -9.13 -4.39
N HIS A 64 1.02 -8.70 -4.35
CA HIS A 64 0.68 -7.33 -3.98
C HIS A 64 1.04 -6.99 -2.53
N VAL A 65 0.92 -7.93 -1.60
CA VAL A 65 1.39 -7.74 -0.22
C VAL A 65 2.90 -7.49 -0.18
N GLU A 66 3.68 -8.21 -0.98
CA GLU A 66 5.13 -8.01 -1.03
C GLU A 66 5.51 -6.67 -1.68
N GLU A 67 4.79 -6.24 -2.71
CA GLU A 67 4.96 -4.90 -3.30
C GLU A 67 4.73 -3.80 -2.27
N LEU A 68 3.69 -3.91 -1.45
CA LEU A 68 3.42 -2.95 -0.37
C LEU A 68 4.54 -2.95 0.69
N ARG A 69 5.12 -4.11 1.00
CA ARG A 69 6.25 -4.20 1.93
C ARG A 69 7.50 -3.51 1.38
N GLN A 70 7.76 -3.66 0.08
CA GLN A 70 8.88 -2.98 -0.58
C GLN A 70 8.70 -1.46 -0.55
N ILE A 71 7.50 -0.95 -0.88
CA ILE A 71 7.21 0.49 -0.81
C ILE A 71 7.44 1.01 0.61
N HIS A 72 7.00 0.28 1.64
CA HIS A 72 7.23 0.67 3.03
C HIS A 72 8.72 0.74 3.38
N ALA A 73 9.52 -0.24 2.92
CA ALA A 73 10.97 -0.23 3.12
C ALA A 73 11.64 0.97 2.41
N ASP A 74 11.20 1.30 1.19
CA ASP A 74 11.73 2.40 0.41
C ASP A 74 11.39 3.76 1.05
N ILE A 75 10.18 3.93 1.57
CA ILE A 75 9.77 5.12 2.34
C ILE A 75 10.69 5.30 3.56
N ASN A 76 10.87 4.26 4.37
CA ASN A 76 11.72 4.32 5.55
C ASN A 76 13.18 4.66 5.20
N ALA A 77 13.67 4.16 4.07
CA ALA A 77 15.01 4.49 3.57
C ALA A 77 15.11 5.97 3.19
N MET A 78 14.11 6.51 2.47
CA MET A 78 14.05 7.93 2.11
C MET A 78 13.96 8.83 3.36
N GLU A 79 13.13 8.49 4.34
CA GLU A 79 13.02 9.23 5.61
C GLU A 79 14.37 9.31 6.32
N THR A 80 15.11 8.20 6.33
CA THR A 80 16.46 8.15 6.91
C THR A 80 17.43 9.07 6.18
N VAL A 81 17.40 9.08 4.84
CA VAL A 81 18.26 9.95 4.02
C VAL A 81 17.94 11.43 4.25
N ILE A 82 16.65 11.79 4.32
CA ILE A 82 16.22 13.16 4.60
C ILE A 82 16.78 13.59 5.96
N LYS A 83 16.53 12.81 7.01
CA LYS A 83 17.01 13.11 8.37
C LYS A 83 18.53 13.28 8.43
N GLN A 84 19.29 12.38 7.81
CA GLN A 84 20.76 12.47 7.77
C GLN A 84 21.23 13.72 7.01
N THR A 85 20.53 14.09 5.95
CA THR A 85 20.85 15.28 5.14
C THR A 85 20.56 16.56 5.91
N GLU A 86 19.43 16.64 6.60
CA GLU A 86 19.07 17.76 7.47
C GLU A 86 20.07 17.93 8.61
N GLU A 87 20.45 16.84 9.29
CA GLU A 87 21.48 16.87 10.34
C GLU A 87 22.84 17.33 9.79
N SER A 88 23.23 16.85 8.60
CA SER A 88 24.47 17.25 7.93
C SER A 88 24.45 18.73 7.55
N MET A 89 23.33 19.22 7.03
CA MET A 89 23.12 20.63 6.70
C MET A 89 23.16 21.50 7.96
N GLY A 90 22.51 21.08 9.05
CA GLY A 90 22.56 21.77 10.34
C GLY A 90 24.00 21.93 10.85
N ARG A 91 24.80 20.84 10.82
CA ARG A 91 26.22 20.90 11.21
C ARG A 91 27.02 21.85 10.32
N LYS A 92 26.79 21.86 9.01
CA LYS A 92 27.45 22.78 8.07
C LYS A 92 27.09 24.23 8.37
N LEU A 93 25.82 24.52 8.66
CA LEU A 93 25.37 25.86 9.00
C LEU A 93 26.00 26.35 10.31
N THR A 94 25.98 25.53 11.37
CA THR A 94 26.64 25.85 12.64
C THR A 94 28.14 26.10 12.46
N ASN A 95 28.83 25.27 11.67
CA ASN A 95 30.26 25.47 11.40
C ASN A 95 30.51 26.77 10.61
N ALA A 96 29.69 27.07 9.62
CA ALA A 96 29.81 28.31 8.85
C ALA A 96 29.57 29.55 9.74
N SER A 97 28.58 29.50 10.64
CA SER A 97 28.35 30.58 11.61
C SER A 97 29.55 30.77 12.53
N ARG A 98 30.16 29.69 13.04
CA ARG A 98 31.37 29.78 13.87
C ARG A 98 32.54 30.41 13.11
N LEU A 99 32.78 29.98 11.87
CA LEU A 99 33.83 30.56 11.02
C LEU A 99 33.56 32.05 10.71
N HIS A 100 32.31 32.45 10.54
CA HIS A 100 31.97 33.86 10.32
C HIS A 100 32.22 34.73 11.57
N GLU A 101 31.94 34.20 12.77
CA GLU A 101 32.28 34.86 14.03
C GLU A 101 33.80 35.04 14.20
N ASP A 102 34.59 34.06 13.77
CA ASP A 102 36.07 34.15 13.79
C ASP A 102 36.60 35.11 12.70
N TYR A 103 35.96 35.13 11.53
CA TYR A 103 36.35 35.98 10.39
C TYR A 103 36.21 37.48 10.68
N ARG A 104 35.11 37.90 11.30
CA ARG A 104 34.81 39.33 11.52
C ARG A 104 35.90 40.12 12.25
N PRO A 105 36.40 39.70 13.43
CA PRO A 105 37.44 40.44 14.13
C PRO A 105 38.76 40.45 13.35
N LEU A 106 39.10 39.33 12.71
CA LEU A 106 40.32 39.22 11.90
C LEU A 106 40.27 40.18 10.69
N LYS A 107 39.13 40.24 9.99
CA LYS A 107 38.93 41.21 8.91
C LYS A 107 39.11 42.64 9.41
N ALA A 108 38.51 42.98 10.55
CA ALA A 108 38.61 44.32 11.13
C ALA A 108 40.07 44.69 11.47
N GLU A 109 40.85 43.74 11.99
CA GLU A 109 42.28 43.92 12.27
C GLU A 109 43.08 44.13 10.98
N VAL A 110 42.84 43.31 9.94
CA VAL A 110 43.48 43.47 8.63
C VAL A 110 43.14 44.83 8.00
N ASP A 111 41.88 45.23 8.02
CA ASP A 111 41.43 46.53 7.49
C ASP A 111 41.99 47.71 8.28
N MET A 112 42.25 47.55 9.58
CA MET A 112 42.94 48.54 10.39
C MET A 112 44.41 48.66 9.97
N LEU A 113 45.14 47.55 9.86
CA LEU A 113 46.55 47.52 9.47
C LEU A 113 46.77 48.07 8.05
N ARG A 114 45.90 47.72 7.10
CA ARG A 114 45.94 48.25 5.73
C ARG A 114 45.84 49.77 5.69
N ARG A 115 44.91 50.33 6.46
CA ARG A 115 44.69 51.79 6.51
C ARG A 115 45.78 52.52 7.27
N GLN A 116 46.15 52.04 8.45
CA GLN A 116 47.07 52.76 9.34
C GLN A 116 48.55 52.62 8.94
N CYS A 117 48.97 51.44 8.48
CA CYS A 117 50.37 51.19 8.16
C CYS A 117 50.71 51.45 6.69
N LEU A 118 49.75 51.25 5.77
CA LEU A 118 50.00 51.29 4.32
C LEU A 118 49.18 52.35 3.57
N GLY A 119 48.20 53.00 4.22
CA GLY A 119 47.31 53.97 3.57
C GLY A 119 46.39 53.36 2.49
N LEU A 120 46.21 52.03 2.50
CA LEU A 120 45.37 51.32 1.53
C LEU A 120 43.92 51.26 1.98
N ASP A 121 43.00 51.15 1.02
CA ASP A 121 41.58 50.93 1.27
C ASP A 121 41.29 49.55 1.89
N ARG A 122 40.12 49.47 2.56
CA ARG A 122 39.60 48.25 3.19
C ARG A 122 39.34 47.16 2.14
N LEU A 123 39.37 45.91 2.58
CA LEU A 123 38.95 44.78 1.74
C LEU A 123 37.42 44.74 1.60
N PRO A 124 36.89 44.24 0.46
CA PRO A 124 35.46 43.97 0.28
C PRO A 124 34.91 43.02 1.35
N ASP A 125 33.63 43.17 1.69
CA ASP A 125 32.94 42.23 2.57
C ASP A 125 32.57 40.93 1.84
N LEU A 126 32.34 39.84 2.60
CA LEU A 126 32.04 38.50 2.04
C LEU A 126 30.82 38.47 1.09
N HIS A 127 29.88 39.40 1.25
CA HIS A 127 28.69 39.52 0.40
C HIS A 127 28.91 40.47 -0.80
N GLU A 128 30.00 41.23 -0.78
CA GLU A 128 30.44 42.13 -1.87
C GLU A 128 31.40 41.43 -2.84
N GLU A 129 31.89 40.23 -2.48
CA GLU A 129 32.79 39.43 -3.31
C GLU A 129 32.05 38.83 -4.53
N GLU A 130 32.58 39.05 -5.73
CA GLU A 130 31.94 38.69 -6.99
C GLU A 130 31.75 37.16 -7.11
N GLY A 131 30.50 36.72 -7.25
CA GLY A 131 30.15 35.29 -7.28
C GLY A 131 29.87 34.66 -5.91
N SER A 132 29.83 35.45 -4.83
CA SER A 132 29.57 34.94 -3.48
C SER A 132 28.12 34.43 -3.31
N PRO A 133 27.92 33.19 -2.81
CA PRO A 133 26.60 32.66 -2.45
C PRO A 133 26.10 33.15 -1.08
N ILE A 134 26.79 34.10 -0.46
CA ILE A 134 26.50 34.60 0.89
C ILE A 134 25.60 35.83 0.77
N THR A 135 24.32 35.66 1.12
CA THR A 135 23.41 36.80 1.26
C THR A 135 23.72 37.57 2.56
N PRO A 136 23.42 38.89 2.61
CA PRO A 136 23.64 39.70 3.81
C PRO A 136 22.95 39.15 5.08
N ASP A 137 21.79 38.50 4.91
CA ASP A 137 21.00 37.89 6.00
C ASP A 137 21.47 36.47 6.40
N ARG A 138 22.43 35.87 5.68
CA ARG A 138 22.90 34.49 5.93
C ARG A 138 23.56 34.35 7.30
N PHE A 139 24.25 35.40 7.73
CA PHE A 139 24.92 35.51 9.03
C PHE A 139 24.50 36.84 9.65
N PRO A 140 23.34 36.90 10.34
CA PRO A 140 22.90 38.14 10.94
C PRO A 140 24.01 38.64 11.87
N ALA A 141 24.33 39.93 11.74
CA ALA A 141 25.21 40.57 12.69
C ALA A 141 24.62 40.33 14.08
N SER A 142 25.33 39.60 14.94
CA SER A 142 24.97 39.52 16.35
C SER A 142 24.97 40.96 16.90
N VAL A 143 23.78 41.56 16.97
CA VAL A 143 23.56 42.90 17.49
C VAL A 143 23.92 42.83 18.97
N ARG A 144 25.14 43.25 19.30
CA ARG A 144 25.55 43.50 20.68
C ARG A 144 24.80 44.74 21.20
N GLY A 145 23.70 44.47 21.90
CA GLY A 145 23.30 45.17 23.12
C GLY A 145 22.57 46.51 23.01
N SER A 146 21.30 46.55 23.44
CA SER A 146 20.79 47.41 24.53
C SER A 146 19.26 47.42 24.52
N GLY A 147 18.63 46.94 25.60
CA GLY A 147 17.18 46.95 25.74
C GLY A 147 16.72 46.17 26.97
N VAL A 148 16.84 46.80 28.13
CA VAL A 148 16.30 46.37 29.42
C VAL A 148 14.76 46.36 29.37
N GLY A 149 14.15 45.34 29.98
CA GLY A 149 12.71 45.27 30.28
C GLY A 149 12.30 43.80 30.35
N GLY A 150 12.17 43.16 31.51
CA GLY A 150 11.26 43.54 32.60
C GLY A 150 9.97 42.74 32.42
N GLY A 151 9.81 41.65 33.16
CA GLY A 151 8.62 40.79 33.05
C GLY A 151 8.64 39.63 34.03
N ALA A 152 8.22 39.92 35.26
CA ALA A 152 7.95 38.95 36.30
C ALA A 152 6.60 38.24 36.09
N GLY A 153 6.48 37.03 36.66
CA GLY A 153 5.21 36.51 37.15
C GLY A 153 4.57 35.40 36.30
N GLY A 154 4.15 34.32 36.95
CA GLY A 154 3.21 33.37 36.34
C GLY A 154 3.27 31.93 36.83
N VAL A 155 2.98 31.73 38.12
CA VAL A 155 2.59 30.44 38.72
C VAL A 155 1.38 29.80 38.00
N GLY A 156 1.34 28.46 37.96
CA GLY A 156 0.09 27.72 37.86
C GLY A 156 0.19 26.38 37.14
N GLY A 157 -0.06 25.27 37.85
CA GLY A 157 -0.23 23.98 37.18
C GLY A 157 -0.19 22.72 38.04
N ALA A 158 -0.98 22.70 39.12
CA ALA A 158 -1.64 21.54 39.75
C ALA A 158 -0.90 20.18 39.85
N GLY A 159 -0.74 19.73 41.09
CA GLY A 159 -0.33 18.37 41.42
C GLY A 159 -1.48 17.35 41.47
N LEU A 160 -0.99 16.09 41.56
CA LEU A 160 -1.55 14.87 42.16
C LEU A 160 -2.61 14.04 41.38
N PRO A 161 -2.72 12.71 41.65
CA PRO A 161 -1.85 11.84 42.46
C PRO A 161 -1.39 10.53 41.79
N THR A 162 -0.36 10.00 42.44
CA THR A 162 0.01 8.59 42.66
C THR A 162 -1.13 7.56 42.62
N GLY A 163 -0.91 6.49 41.85
CA GLY A 163 -1.58 5.20 41.97
C GLY A 163 -0.55 4.08 41.94
N VAL A 164 -0.41 3.41 43.08
CA VAL A 164 0.49 2.27 43.34
C VAL A 164 -0.17 0.98 42.86
N GLY A 165 0.59 0.09 42.21
CA GLY A 165 0.15 -1.28 41.92
C GLY A 165 1.20 -2.04 41.12
N GLY A 166 2.03 -2.82 41.79
CA GLY A 166 3.18 -3.51 41.21
C GLY A 166 2.91 -4.93 40.70
N ALA A 167 4.05 -5.59 40.45
CA ALA A 167 4.29 -7.01 40.19
C ALA A 167 4.33 -7.45 38.72
N GLY A 168 5.52 -7.87 38.28
CA GLY A 168 5.73 -8.58 37.02
C GLY A 168 7.13 -8.36 36.45
N GLY A 169 8.16 -8.91 37.09
CA GLY A 169 9.53 -8.86 36.58
C GLY A 169 9.70 -9.64 35.28
N ALA A 170 10.19 -8.97 34.24
CA ALA A 170 10.92 -9.57 33.13
C ALA A 170 11.95 -8.54 32.66
N ALA A 171 13.22 -8.82 32.92
CA ALA A 171 14.34 -7.99 32.49
C ALA A 171 14.43 -8.01 30.95
N PHE A 172 14.01 -6.93 30.31
CA PHE A 172 14.19 -6.74 28.87
C PHE A 172 15.56 -6.09 28.65
N LEU A 173 16.54 -6.88 28.20
CA LEU A 173 17.84 -6.35 27.77
C LEU A 173 17.67 -5.58 26.45
N PRO A 174 18.30 -4.40 26.29
CA PRO A 174 18.25 -3.67 25.03
C PRO A 174 19.05 -4.41 23.94
N PRO A 175 18.54 -4.49 22.69
CA PRO A 175 19.28 -5.14 21.61
C PRO A 175 20.47 -4.28 21.17
N ALA A 176 21.59 -4.95 20.89
CA ALA A 176 22.86 -4.36 20.45
C ALA A 176 22.75 -3.58 19.12
N PRO A 177 23.62 -2.57 18.89
CA PRO A 177 23.58 -1.73 17.69
C PRO A 177 23.95 -2.54 16.44
N ARG A 178 22.98 -2.71 15.53
CA ARG A 178 23.23 -3.31 14.21
C ARG A 178 23.82 -2.25 13.28
N LYS A 179 24.90 -2.62 12.58
CA LYS A 179 25.58 -1.83 11.56
C LYS A 179 24.59 -1.48 10.43
N PRO A 180 24.59 -0.24 9.89
CA PRO A 180 23.65 0.14 8.84
C PRO A 180 23.88 -0.68 7.56
N PRO A 181 22.79 -1.12 6.88
CA PRO A 181 22.91 -1.85 5.63
C PRO A 181 23.49 -0.93 4.52
N PRO A 182 24.25 -1.49 3.56
CA PRO A 182 24.78 -0.72 2.45
C PRO A 182 23.64 -0.15 1.58
N PRO A 183 23.86 0.99 0.90
CA PRO A 183 22.86 1.58 0.01
C PRO A 183 22.50 0.60 -1.11
N PRO A 184 21.23 0.60 -1.59
CA PRO A 184 20.82 -0.29 -2.67
C PRO A 184 21.62 0.05 -3.92
N ALA A 185 22.47 -0.89 -4.36
CA ALA A 185 23.00 -0.87 -5.70
C ALA A 185 21.80 -0.79 -6.66
N PHE A 186 21.84 0.19 -7.57
CA PHE A 186 20.91 0.29 -8.70
C PHE A 186 20.68 -1.11 -9.27
N ARG A 187 19.46 -1.64 -9.07
CA ARG A 187 19.12 -3.00 -9.46
C ARG A 187 19.32 -3.12 -10.96
N SER A 188 20.34 -3.90 -11.32
CA SER A 188 20.76 -4.23 -12.67
C SER A 188 19.60 -4.79 -13.50
N ALA A 189 19.61 -4.44 -14.78
CA ALA A 189 18.59 -4.52 -15.82
C ALA A 189 17.86 -5.86 -16.07
N LEU A 190 18.02 -6.88 -15.23
CA LEU A 190 17.38 -8.20 -15.41
C LEU A 190 16.00 -8.32 -14.71
N GLN A 191 15.56 -7.31 -13.94
CA GLN A 191 14.22 -7.29 -13.33
C GLN A 191 13.20 -6.46 -14.13
N GLN A 192 13.63 -5.78 -15.22
CA GLN A 192 12.75 -5.01 -16.10
C GLN A 192 11.80 -5.88 -16.93
N ASP A 193 12.15 -7.14 -17.16
CA ASP A 193 11.37 -8.07 -17.98
C ASP A 193 10.13 -8.62 -17.26
N PHE A 194 10.07 -8.54 -15.92
CA PHE A 194 8.89 -8.98 -15.15
C PHE A 194 7.88 -7.84 -14.96
N ILE A 195 8.35 -6.59 -14.89
CA ILE A 195 7.49 -5.41 -14.70
C ILE A 195 6.73 -5.05 -16.00
N THR A 196 7.30 -5.33 -17.17
CA THR A 196 6.67 -5.04 -18.47
C THR A 196 5.56 -6.04 -18.86
N VAL A 197 5.57 -7.26 -18.32
CA VAL A 197 4.50 -8.25 -18.58
C VAL A 197 3.23 -7.91 -17.78
N SER A 198 3.37 -7.33 -16.58
CA SER A 198 2.24 -7.01 -15.69
C SER A 198 1.45 -5.76 -16.13
N LEU A 199 2.12 -4.74 -16.68
CA LEU A 199 1.46 -3.49 -17.11
C LEU A 199 0.81 -3.57 -18.50
N ARG A 200 1.26 -4.48 -19.39
CA ARG A 200 0.69 -4.63 -20.75
C ARG A 200 -0.50 -5.59 -20.82
N ALA A 201 -0.66 -6.49 -19.85
CA ALA A 201 -1.78 -7.44 -19.79
C ALA A 201 -3.05 -6.86 -19.12
N ARG A 202 -2.92 -5.79 -18.31
CA ARG A 202 -4.03 -5.21 -17.55
C ARG A 202 -5.03 -4.37 -18.34
N PHE A 203 -4.81 -4.15 -19.65
CA PHE A 203 -5.75 -3.41 -20.52
C PHE A 203 -6.52 -4.26 -21.54
N ASN A 204 -6.35 -5.60 -21.57
CA ASN A 204 -6.93 -6.42 -22.67
C ASN A 204 -7.79 -7.63 -22.27
N ILE A 205 -8.08 -7.84 -20.98
CA ILE A 205 -8.92 -8.97 -20.54
C ILE A 205 -10.33 -8.57 -20.09
N PHE A 206 -10.55 -7.32 -19.64
CA PHE A 206 -11.90 -6.85 -19.30
C PHE A 206 -12.83 -6.66 -20.52
N ALA A 207 -12.30 -6.66 -21.75
CA ALA A 207 -13.07 -6.41 -22.97
C ALA A 207 -13.60 -7.67 -23.70
N ARG A 208 -13.38 -8.89 -23.19
CA ARG A 208 -13.67 -10.12 -23.96
C ARG A 208 -14.64 -11.13 -23.36
N ILE A 209 -15.15 -10.97 -22.12
CA ILE A 209 -15.90 -12.08 -21.47
C ILE A 209 -17.30 -11.70 -20.92
N VAL A 210 -17.83 -10.47 -21.09
CA VAL A 210 -19.20 -10.17 -20.61
C VAL A 210 -20.03 -9.36 -21.63
N PRO A 211 -21.18 -9.86 -22.10
CA PRO A 211 -22.20 -9.05 -22.75
C PRO A 211 -22.80 -8.07 -21.72
N THR A 212 -22.69 -6.78 -22.00
CA THR A 212 -23.28 -5.70 -21.19
C THR A 212 -24.77 -5.92 -20.94
N ARG A 213 -25.15 -6.26 -19.71
CA ARG A 213 -26.49 -5.98 -19.19
C ARG A 213 -26.38 -4.75 -18.29
N SER A 214 -26.98 -3.64 -18.72
CA SER A 214 -27.11 -2.43 -17.92
C SER A 214 -27.93 -2.72 -16.67
N VAL A 215 -27.28 -2.65 -15.50
CA VAL A 215 -27.96 -2.57 -14.21
C VAL A 215 -28.22 -1.09 -13.94
N LYS A 216 -29.51 -0.70 -13.97
CA LYS A 216 -29.93 0.64 -13.51
C LYS A 216 -29.87 0.63 -11.98
N TYR A 217 -29.03 1.46 -11.40
CA TYR A 217 -29.10 1.78 -9.98
C TYR A 217 -30.34 2.66 -9.77
N HIS A 218 -31.28 2.22 -8.95
CA HIS A 218 -32.32 3.08 -8.40
C HIS A 218 -31.73 3.77 -7.17
N ASP A 219 -31.70 5.09 -7.24
CA ASP A 219 -31.30 6.01 -6.18
C ASP A 219 -32.40 6.01 -5.11
N HIS A 220 -32.09 5.53 -3.91
CA HIS A 220 -33.00 5.58 -2.78
C HIS A 220 -32.66 6.83 -1.96
N THR A 221 -33.12 7.98 -2.45
CA THR A 221 -32.94 9.27 -1.78
C THR A 221 -34.23 10.06 -1.63
N GLU A 222 -35.41 9.43 -1.57
CA GLU A 222 -36.64 10.13 -1.14
C GLU A 222 -37.59 9.17 -0.39
N ASP A 223 -37.43 9.04 0.93
CA ASP A 223 -38.47 8.43 1.77
C ASP A 223 -38.64 9.15 3.11
N THR A 224 -38.75 10.47 3.03
CA THR A 224 -39.25 11.32 4.13
C THR A 224 -40.24 12.31 3.55
N ARG A 225 -41.47 11.85 3.26
CA ARG A 225 -42.71 12.65 3.21
C ARG A 225 -43.86 11.72 2.84
N GLN A 226 -44.54 11.19 3.85
CA GLN A 226 -45.99 10.98 3.86
C GLN A 226 -46.43 10.45 5.23
N VAL A 227 -46.58 11.41 6.16
CA VAL A 227 -47.51 11.27 7.29
C VAL A 227 -48.82 11.86 6.79
N GLU A 228 -49.83 11.03 6.47
CA GLU A 228 -51.24 11.35 6.68
C GLU A 228 -52.19 10.20 6.31
N ALA A 229 -53.26 10.12 7.11
CA ALA A 229 -54.54 9.46 6.87
C ALA A 229 -54.64 7.92 6.98
N ILE A 230 -54.90 7.45 8.20
CA ILE A 230 -55.68 6.22 8.44
C ILE A 230 -57.15 6.64 8.57
N PRO A 231 -58.10 6.14 7.74
CA PRO A 231 -59.51 6.32 8.01
C PRO A 231 -59.99 5.23 8.98
N SER A 232 -60.51 5.65 10.13
CA SER A 232 -61.27 4.80 11.06
C SER A 232 -62.63 4.47 10.44
N THR A 233 -62.92 3.19 10.22
CA THR A 233 -64.28 2.72 9.94
C THR A 233 -64.82 1.93 11.11
N VAL A 234 -66.04 2.35 11.50
CA VAL A 234 -67.01 1.75 12.41
C VAL A 234 -67.46 0.39 11.89
#